data_AF-A0A839QG53-F1
#
_entry.id   AF-A0A839QG53-F1
#
_cell.length_a   1.000
_cell.length_b   1.000
_cell.length_c   1.000
_cell.angle_alpha   90.00
_cell.angle_beta   90.00
_cell.angle_gamma   90.00
#
_symmetry.space_group_name_H-M   'P 1'
#
loop_
_entity.id
_entity.type
_entity.pdbx_description
1 polymer ?
#
loop_
_entity_poly.entity_id
_entity_poly.type
_entity_poly.pdbx_seq_one_letter_code
_entity_poly.pdbx_strand_id
1 'polypeptide(L)' 'MELLTGFGLATAAGLNAYIPLLALGLLARFTDLVSLPAGWVWLENGWVMAIVAALLLIEVVADKVPALDWGHLPAAG' A
#
# COMPACT_ATOMS: atom_id res chain seq x y z
N MET A 1 -17.30 8.31 10.21
CA MET A 1 -17.73 7.23 9.30
C MET A 1 -17.11 7.37 7.91
N GLU A 2 -16.46 8.50 7.58
CA GLU A 2 -15.83 8.73 6.27
C GLU A 2 -14.47 8.04 6.09
N LEU A 3 -13.67 7.86 7.16
CA LEU A 3 -12.37 7.19 7.11
C LEU A 3 -12.47 5.70 6.71
N LEU A 4 -13.46 4.99 7.25
CA LEU A 4 -13.72 3.58 6.91
C LEU A 4 -14.22 3.43 5.47
N THR A 5 -15.03 4.38 5.00
CA THR A 5 -15.48 4.42 3.60
C THR A 5 -14.34 4.77 2.66
N GLY A 6 -13.46 5.70 3.04
CA GLY A 6 -12.25 6.04 2.28
C GLY A 6 -11.26 4.88 2.19
N PHE A 7 -11.09 4.12 3.28
CA PHE A 7 -10.33 2.86 3.28
C PHE A 7 -10.98 1.81 2.37
N GLY A 8 -12.30 1.61 2.49
CA GLY A 8 -13.05 0.66 1.67
C GLY A 8 -13.02 1.00 0.17
N LEU A 9 -13.10 2.29 -0.18
CA LEU A 9 -12.99 2.77 -1.55
C LEU A 9 -11.56 2.69 -2.08
N ALA A 10 -10.55 2.99 -1.27
CA ALA A 10 -9.15 2.77 -1.64
C ALA A 10 -8.89 1.28 -1.97
N THR A 11 -9.39 0.36 -1.13
CA THR A 11 -9.29 -1.08 -1.40
C THR A 11 -10.11 -1.52 -2.63
N ALA A 12 -11.28 -0.91 -2.88
CA ALA A 12 -12.14 -1.26 -4.02
C ALA A 12 -11.69 -0.62 -5.35
N ALA A 13 -10.95 0.49 -5.31
CA ALA A 13 -10.40 1.19 -6.47
C ALA A 13 -9.07 0.60 -6.97
N GLY A 14 -8.57 -0.48 -6.38
CA GLY A 14 -7.28 -1.09 -6.72
C GLY A 14 -6.06 -0.36 -6.15
N LEU A 15 -6.26 0.54 -5.18
CA LEU A 15 -5.14 1.14 -4.43
C LEU A 15 -4.55 0.06 -3.52
N ASN A 16 -3.28 -0.26 -3.73
CA ASN A 16 -2.64 -1.38 -3.06
C ASN A 16 -2.78 -1.34 -1.54
N ALA A 17 -3.10 -2.48 -0.92
CA ALA A 17 -3.25 -2.65 0.53
C ALA A 17 -2.05 -2.12 1.35
N TYR A 18 -0.86 -2.00 0.77
CA TYR A 18 0.32 -1.44 1.44
C TYR A 18 0.19 0.04 1.79
N ILE A 19 -0.53 0.85 1.01
CA ILE A 19 -0.75 2.29 1.30
C ILE A 19 -1.54 2.48 2.60
N PRO A 20 -2.77 1.95 2.73
CA PRO A 20 -3.52 2.01 3.97
C PRO A 20 -2.79 1.37 5.16
N LEU A 21 -2.06 0.27 4.94
CA LEU A 21 -1.30 -0.41 6.00
C LEU A 21 -0.14 0.45 6.52
N LEU A 22 0.64 1.07 5.62
CA LEU A 22 1.73 1.97 6.01
C LEU A 22 1.20 3.21 6.73
N ALA A 23 0.10 3.79 6.25
CA ALA A 23 -0.55 4.91 6.92
C ALA A 23 -0.98 4.55 8.35
N LEU A 24 -1.66 3.41 8.55
CA LEU A 24 -2.04 2.94 9.89
C LEU A 24 -0.85 2.74 10.81
N GLY A 25 0.24 2.13 10.31
CA GLY A 25 1.46 1.93 11.09
C GLY A 25 2.14 3.23 11.50
N LEU A 26 2.22 4.21 10.58
CA LEU A 26 2.80 5.53 10.85
C LEU A 26 1.96 6.33 11.84
N LEU A 27 0.63 6.35 11.66
CA LEU A 27 -0.27 7.01 12.60
C LEU A 27 -0.17 6.37 13.99
N ALA A 28 -0.17 5.04 14.09
CA ALA A 28 -0.10 4.38 15.38
C ALA A 28 1.27 4.52 16.09
N ARG A 29 2.37 4.55 15.33
CA ARG A 29 3.72 4.67 15.93
C ARG A 29 4.09 6.09 16.34
N PHE A 30 3.70 7.07 15.53
CA PHE A 30 4.19 8.45 15.68
C PHE A 30 3.13 9.43 16.17
N THR A 31 1.88 9.00 16.34
CA THR A 31 0.77 9.83 16.82
C THR A 31 -0.14 9.04 17.76
N ASP A 32 -0.97 9.74 18.53
CA ASP A 32 -2.01 9.14 19.36
C ASP A 32 -3.37 9.06 18.64
N LEU A 33 -3.41 9.31 17.33
CA LEU A 33 -4.66 9.34 16.55
C LEU A 33 -5.24 7.94 16.29
N VAL A 34 -4.38 6.91 16.32
CA VAL A 34 -4.76 5.52 16.04
C VAL A 34 -4.13 4.62 17.09
N SER A 35 -4.96 3.89 17.84
CA SER A 35 -4.50 2.84 18.76
C SER A 35 -4.71 1.47 18.13
N LEU A 36 -3.63 0.69 17.96
CA LEU A 36 -3.74 -0.65 17.39
C LEU A 36 -4.11 -1.68 18.47
N PRO A 37 -5.07 -2.58 18.21
CA PRO A 37 -5.36 -3.70 19.11
C PRO A 37 -4.17 -4.66 19.17
N ALA A 38 -4.07 -5.47 20.23
CA ALA A 38 -2.90 -6.32 20.51
C ALA A 38 -2.40 -7.18 19.33
N GLY A 39 -3.31 -7.69 18.49
CA GLY A 39 -2.95 -8.47 17.30
C GLY A 39 -2.33 -7.68 16.14
N TRP A 40 -2.30 -6.35 16.22
CA TRP A 40 -1.83 -5.43 15.19
C TRP A 40 -0.62 -4.59 15.62
N VAL A 41 -0.18 -4.71 16.87
CA VAL A 41 0.99 -3.96 17.42
C VAL A 41 2.28 -4.24 16.64
N TRP A 42 2.37 -5.39 15.97
CA TRP A 42 3.50 -5.70 15.07
C TRP A 42 3.68 -4.66 13.94
N LEU A 43 2.60 -3.95 13.56
CA LEU A 43 2.64 -2.91 12.54
C LEU A 43 3.38 -1.64 13.00
N GLU A 44 3.48 -1.42 14.32
CA GLU A 44 4.30 -0.35 14.88
C GLU A 44 5.79 -0.67 14.84
N ASN A 45 6.20 -1.89 14.45
CA ASN A 45 7.61 -2.24 14.36
C ASN A 45 8.28 -1.53 13.17
N GLY A 46 9.35 -0.79 13.43
CA GLY A 46 10.07 -0.02 12.40
C GLY A 46 10.54 -0.86 11.21
N TRP A 47 10.94 -2.12 11.43
CA TRP A 47 11.34 -3.03 10.35
C TRP A 47 10.15 -3.44 9.48
N VAL A 48 9.00 -3.70 10.09
CA VAL A 48 7.77 -4.02 9.36
C VAL A 48 7.36 -2.84 8.47
N MET A 49 7.33 -1.62 9.01
CA MET A 49 7.01 -0.44 8.20
C MET A 49 8.03 -0.20 7.08
N ALA A 50 9.32 -0.43 7.34
CA ALA A 50 10.34 -0.31 6.29
C ALA A 50 10.10 -1.32 5.16
N ILE A 51 9.74 -2.57 5.49
CA ILE A 51 9.40 -3.59 4.48
C ILE A 51 8.14 -3.20 3.71
N VAL A 52 7.07 -2.78 4.40
CA VAL A 52 5.82 -2.34 3.76
C VAL A 52 6.04 -1.12 2.87
N ALA A 53 6.85 -0.16 3.31
CA ALA A 53 7.24 1.00 2.52
C ALA A 53 8.08 0.62 1.29
N ALA A 54 8.98 -0.36 1.42
CA ALA A 54 9.77 -0.85 0.29
C ALA A 54 8.89 -1.59 -0.73
N LEU A 55 7.97 -2.45 -0.29
CA LEU A 55 7.01 -3.12 -1.16
C LEU A 55 6.12 -2.11 -1.89
N LEU A 56 5.61 -1.11 -1.16
CA LEU A 56 4.86 -0.01 -1.76
C LEU A 56 5.68 0.75 -2.80
N LEU A 57 6.94 1.07 -2.49
CA LEU A 57 7.83 1.77 -3.42
C LEU A 57 8.05 0.95 -4.70
N ILE A 58 8.28 -0.36 -4.57
CA ILE A 58 8.45 -1.27 -5.71
C ILE A 58 7.21 -1.25 -6.60
N GLU A 59 6.01 -1.29 -6.03
CA GLU A 59 4.78 -1.25 -6.81
C GLU A 59 4.53 0.09 -7.47
N VAL A 60 4.74 1.20 -6.77
CA VAL A 60 4.64 2.54 -7.36
C VAL A 60 5.64 2.68 -8.51
N VAL A 61 6.84 2.15 -8.37
CA VAL A 61 7.84 2.15 -9.45
C VAL A 61 7.42 1.24 -10.60
N ALA A 62 6.87 0.05 -10.32
CA ALA A 62 6.40 -0.90 -11.32
C ALA A 62 5.20 -0.34 -12.13
N ASP A 63 4.26 0.33 -11.48
CA ASP A 63 3.13 1.02 -12.12
C ASP A 63 3.59 2.15 -13.05
N LYS A 64 4.68 2.85 -12.67
CA LYS A 64 5.23 3.97 -13.42
C LYS A 64 6.18 3.57 -14.55
N VAL A 65 6.55 2.30 -14.66
CA VAL A 65 7.35 1.76 -15.76
C VAL A 65 6.47 0.80 -16.57
N PRO A 66 5.71 1.30 -17.57
CA PRO A 66 4.89 0.47 -18.46
C PRO A 66 5.72 -0.49 -19.34
N ALA A 67 7.05 -0.46 -19.25
CA ALA A 67 7.99 -1.00 -20.24
C ALA A 67 8.18 -2.53 -20.24
N LEU A 68 7.26 -3.29 -19.64
CA LEU A 68 7.18 -4.75 -19.81
C LEU A 68 6.00 -5.19 -20.69
N ASP A 69 5.30 -4.27 -21.34
CA ASP A 69 4.39 -4.63 -22.45
C ASP A 69 5.18 -4.79 -23.76
N TRP A 70 5.78 -5.98 -23.92
CA TRP A 70 6.35 -6.43 -25.20
C TRP A 70 5.33 -7.20 -26.05
N GLY A 71 4.04 -6.85 -25.95
CA GLY A 71 2.95 -7.61 -26.59
C GLY A 71 2.43 -7.08 -27.93
N HIS A 72 2.90 -5.94 -28.45
CA HIS A 72 2.30 -5.37 -29.68
C HIS A 72 2.84 -5.95 -31.01
N LEU A 73 3.48 -7.13 -31.03
CA LEU A 73 3.95 -7.72 -32.29
C LEU A 73 2.83 -7.63 -33.37
N PRO A 74 3.04 -6.87 -34.46
CA PRO A 74 2.03 -6.75 -35.49
C PRO A 74 1.77 -8.15 -36.03
N ALA A 75 0.49 -8.53 -36.10
CA ALA A 75 0.07 -9.75 -36.78
C ALA A 75 0.68 -9.74 -38.18
N ALA A 76 1.68 -10.60 -38.40
CA ALA A 76 2.20 -10.84 -39.73
C ALA A 76 1.04 -11.37 -40.58
N GLY A 77 0.77 -10.67 -41.68
CA GLY A 77 -0.32 -10.97 -42.62
C GLY A 77 -0.13 -12.25 -43.41
#